data_AF-A0A7W1NJB6-F1
#
_entry.id   AF-A0A7W1NJB6-F1
#
_cell.length_a   1.000
_cell.length_b   1.000
_cell.length_c   1.000
_cell.angle_alpha   90.00
_cell.angle_beta   90.00
_cell.angle_gamma   90.00
#
_symmetry.space_group_name_H-M   'P 1'
#
loop_
_entity.id
_entity.type
_entity.pdbx_description
1 polymer ?
#
loop_
_entity_poly.entity_id
_entity_poly.type
_entity_poly.pdbx_seq_one_letter_code
_entity_poly.pdbx_strand_id
1 'polypeptide(L)'
;MSIYTLPQPVLDSPLKIGLISADGRYGLPNSLREALLQIKLGEASLLLDALLLCGYTPNKRFTFRKVFDKLRETGFKLATGLVRRALNSGIFKLIALMNRRAGRPEIQYVMPAIEVLVGQYAQGKMVASDQLETADIQSLRLYRQGLHREMIRRAPGIYSRRFLAQRLGIGKRTTHNYDLRVGIRAIRRLSKQNLRHYPDWRKLIQSGKRGLNWLLIQWDDGRYFDGPLRAGIADNFMWKEGVNVYFVTQLCNRYVYAPDDNWADFLFLRHTDDERAFAHSYDPYGFHKNRMPTDPVSATLMVDRKAYKPTSDPIPDWLPPEMAARRISTNPFAAPR
;
A
#
# COMPACT_ATOMS: atom_id res chain seq x y z
N MET A 1 -27.93 28.18 21.71
CA MET A 1 -26.96 27.94 20.62
C MET A 1 -25.73 27.29 21.23
N SER A 2 -25.57 25.98 21.06
CA SER A 2 -24.46 25.23 21.67
C SER A 2 -23.23 25.30 20.76
N ILE A 3 -22.17 25.93 21.27
CA ILE A 3 -20.88 26.04 20.57
C ILE A 3 -20.20 24.68 20.65
N TYR A 4 -20.26 23.90 19.56
CA TYR A 4 -19.49 22.67 19.44
C TYR A 4 -18.00 23.04 19.25
N THR A 5 -17.21 22.90 20.31
CA THR A 5 -15.76 23.02 20.26
C THR A 5 -15.19 21.68 19.79
N LEU A 6 -14.55 21.66 18.62
CA LEU A 6 -13.87 20.46 18.12
C LEU A 6 -12.70 20.08 19.04
N PRO A 7 -12.45 18.78 19.27
CA PRO A 7 -11.32 18.34 20.06
C PRO A 7 -10.01 18.79 19.42
N GLN A 8 -9.13 19.38 20.23
CA GLN A 8 -7.78 19.76 19.82
C GLN A 8 -7.01 18.51 19.36
N PRO A 9 -6.26 18.57 18.26
CA PRO A 9 -5.48 17.43 17.78
C PRO A 9 -4.42 17.06 18.83
N VAL A 10 -4.44 15.81 19.28
CA VAL A 10 -3.41 15.24 20.15
C VAL A 10 -2.10 15.22 19.35
N LEU A 11 -1.12 15.99 19.80
CA LEU A 11 0.12 16.26 19.06
C LEU A 11 1.03 15.02 18.86
N ASP A 12 0.82 13.95 19.63
CA ASP A 12 1.77 12.84 19.78
C ASP A 12 1.32 11.51 19.19
N SER A 13 0.25 11.47 18.36
CA SER A 13 -0.07 10.24 17.64
C SER A 13 0.95 10.02 16.50
N PRO A 14 1.64 8.86 16.43
CA PRO A 14 2.62 8.57 15.37
C PRO A 14 1.98 8.49 13.98
N LEU A 15 0.65 8.38 13.92
CA LEU A 15 -0.14 8.54 12.71
C LEU A 15 -0.72 9.95 12.67
N LYS A 16 0.00 10.88 12.01
CA LYS A 16 -0.52 12.22 11.66
C LYS A 16 -1.60 12.11 10.57
N ILE A 17 -2.72 11.48 10.90
CA ILE A 17 -3.93 11.53 10.09
C ILE A 17 -4.49 12.93 10.29
N GLY A 18 -4.08 13.86 9.43
CA GLY A 18 -4.66 15.19 9.42
C GLY A 18 -6.15 15.06 9.15
N LEU A 19 -6.99 15.40 10.13
CA LEU A 19 -8.29 16.00 9.84
C LEU A 19 -8.04 17.03 8.75
N ILE A 20 -8.84 16.99 7.68
CA ILE A 20 -8.75 17.88 6.52
C ILE A 20 -8.72 19.30 7.07
N SER A 21 -7.53 19.87 7.27
CA SER A 21 -7.42 21.23 7.73
C SER A 21 -7.99 22.05 6.59
N ALA A 22 -9.06 22.79 6.89
CA ALA A 22 -9.66 23.75 5.99
C ALA A 22 -8.61 24.74 5.44
N ASP A 23 -7.47 24.85 6.12
CA ASP A 23 -6.31 25.68 5.77
C ASP A 23 -5.47 25.10 4.61
N GLY A 24 -5.83 23.94 4.04
CA GLY A 24 -5.23 23.40 2.82
C GLY A 24 -3.81 22.85 2.98
N ARG A 25 -3.32 22.71 4.21
CA ARG A 25 -1.92 22.30 4.49
C ARG A 25 -1.61 20.84 4.20
N TYR A 26 -2.62 19.99 4.06
CA TYR A 26 -2.43 18.53 4.02
C TYR A 26 -2.50 17.93 2.59
N GLY A 27 -2.56 18.75 1.54
CA GLY A 27 -2.64 18.26 0.16
C GLY A 27 -3.99 17.63 -0.19
N LEU A 28 -4.06 16.95 -1.34
CA LEU A 28 -5.26 16.32 -1.88
C LEU A 28 -5.70 15.06 -1.10
N PRO A 29 -7.01 14.86 -0.88
CA PRO A 29 -7.54 13.59 -0.39
C PRO A 29 -7.02 12.38 -1.20
N ASN A 30 -6.66 11.29 -0.52
CA ASN A 30 -6.09 10.11 -1.18
C ASN A 30 -7.03 9.51 -2.24
N SER A 31 -8.33 9.51 -1.97
CA SER A 31 -9.35 9.07 -2.93
C SER A 31 -9.30 9.86 -4.24
N LEU A 32 -9.10 11.18 -4.17
CA LEU A 32 -8.96 12.04 -5.34
C LEU A 32 -7.63 11.80 -6.05
N ARG A 33 -6.51 11.70 -5.30
CA ARG A 33 -5.19 11.39 -5.89
C ARG A 33 -5.23 10.11 -6.71
N GLU A 34 -5.78 9.04 -6.14
CA GLU A 34 -5.89 7.73 -6.80
C GLU A 34 -6.83 7.77 -8.01
N ALA A 35 -7.98 8.43 -7.89
CA ALA A 35 -8.91 8.59 -9.00
C ALA A 35 -8.24 9.29 -10.19
N LEU A 36 -7.57 10.42 -9.95
CA LEU A 36 -6.84 11.17 -10.99
C LEU A 36 -5.71 10.34 -11.60
N LEU A 37 -4.97 9.58 -10.80
CA LEU A 37 -3.91 8.69 -11.29
C LEU A 37 -4.45 7.59 -12.21
N GLN A 38 -5.60 7.01 -11.86
CA GLN A 38 -6.26 5.94 -12.63
C GLN A 38 -6.74 6.41 -14.01
N ILE A 39 -7.23 7.66 -14.11
CA ILE A 39 -7.68 8.26 -15.38
C ILE A 39 -6.56 8.99 -16.14
N LYS A 40 -5.29 8.70 -15.82
CA LYS A 40 -4.09 9.29 -16.46
C LYS A 40 -3.94 10.81 -16.27
N LEU A 41 -4.60 11.41 -15.28
CA LEU A 41 -4.45 12.81 -14.88
C LEU A 41 -3.45 12.98 -13.72
N GLY A 42 -2.45 12.10 -13.64
CA GLY A 42 -1.46 12.10 -12.56
C GLY A 42 -0.62 13.39 -12.48
N GLU A 43 -0.28 14.01 -13.62
CA GLU A 43 0.46 15.28 -13.62
C GLU A 43 -0.35 16.42 -13.02
N ALA A 44 -1.68 16.42 -13.25
CA ALA A 44 -2.58 17.39 -12.64
C ALA A 44 -2.74 17.14 -11.14
N SER A 45 -2.87 15.89 -10.70
CA SER A 45 -2.87 15.53 -9.27
C SER A 45 -1.61 16.04 -8.56
N LEU A 46 -0.44 15.79 -9.15
CA LEU A 46 0.84 16.25 -8.61
C LEU A 46 0.91 17.78 -8.53
N LEU A 47 0.51 18.48 -9.60
CA LEU A 47 0.53 19.94 -9.61
C LEU A 47 -0.43 20.52 -8.57
N LEU A 48 -1.62 19.94 -8.42
CA LEU A 48 -2.60 20.37 -7.40
C LEU A 48 -2.02 20.26 -5.98
N ASP A 49 -1.40 19.14 -5.63
CA ASP A 49 -0.71 19.00 -4.34
C ASP A 49 0.38 20.06 -4.14
N ALA A 50 1.21 20.27 -5.17
CA ALA A 50 2.26 21.29 -5.12
C ALA A 50 1.67 22.71 -4.92
N LEU A 51 0.58 23.04 -5.62
CA LEU A 51 -0.09 24.34 -5.51
C LEU A 51 -0.72 24.54 -4.12
N LEU A 52 -1.35 23.51 -3.56
CA LEU A 52 -1.90 23.56 -2.20
C LEU A 52 -0.80 23.82 -1.17
N LEU A 53 0.34 23.12 -1.28
CA LEU A 53 1.51 23.36 -0.43
C LEU A 53 2.13 24.74 -0.62
N CYS A 54 2.00 25.33 -1.82
CA CYS A 54 2.39 26.73 -2.08
C CYS A 54 1.40 27.77 -1.52
N GLY A 55 0.31 27.34 -0.88
CA GLY A 55 -0.73 28.23 -0.34
C GLY A 55 -1.70 28.78 -1.39
N TYR A 56 -1.88 28.08 -2.52
CA TYR A 56 -2.97 28.44 -3.44
C TYR A 56 -4.30 27.97 -2.88
N THR A 57 -5.24 28.90 -2.78
CA THR A 57 -6.61 28.65 -2.35
C THR A 57 -7.54 28.40 -3.54
N PRO A 58 -8.67 27.70 -3.34
CA PRO A 58 -9.72 27.55 -4.35
C PRO A 58 -10.14 28.89 -4.97
N ASN A 59 -10.53 28.86 -6.25
CA ASN A 59 -10.97 30.00 -7.07
C ASN A 59 -9.93 31.11 -7.31
N LYS A 60 -8.72 30.98 -6.76
CA LYS A 60 -7.63 31.93 -7.02
C LYS A 60 -7.21 31.85 -8.49
N ARG A 61 -7.13 33.02 -9.14
CA ARG A 61 -6.64 33.14 -10.51
C ARG A 61 -5.13 33.27 -10.53
N PHE A 62 -4.49 32.62 -11.49
CA PHE A 62 -3.04 32.71 -11.67
C PHE A 62 -2.65 32.49 -13.13
N THR A 63 -1.45 32.93 -13.49
CA THR A 63 -0.86 32.70 -14.81
C THR A 63 0.18 31.59 -14.71
N PHE A 64 0.53 30.99 -15.85
CA PHE A 64 1.59 29.98 -15.91
C PHE A 64 2.89 30.47 -15.26
N ARG A 65 3.31 31.71 -15.59
CA ARG A 65 4.53 32.32 -15.06
C ARG A 65 4.49 32.46 -13.54
N LYS A 66 3.40 33.01 -12.99
CA LYS A 66 3.22 33.17 -11.54
C LYS A 66 3.29 31.84 -10.79
N VAL A 67 2.65 30.79 -11.30
CA VAL A 67 2.73 29.44 -10.71
C VAL A 67 4.15 28.92 -10.73
N PHE A 68 4.83 29.04 -11.87
CA PHE A 68 6.16 28.49 -12.04
C PHE A 68 7.20 29.20 -11.16
N ASP A 69 7.13 30.53 -11.07
CA ASP A 69 7.97 31.33 -10.18
C ASP A 69 7.69 30.95 -8.72
N LYS A 70 6.41 30.82 -8.33
CA LYS A 70 6.04 30.43 -6.97
C LYS A 70 6.52 29.03 -6.59
N LEU A 71 6.38 28.05 -7.48
CA LEU A 71 6.87 26.69 -7.28
C LEU A 71 8.38 26.68 -7.03
N ARG A 72 9.14 27.46 -7.81
CA ARG A 72 10.60 27.61 -7.64
C ARG A 72 10.97 28.26 -6.31
N GLU A 73 10.29 29.33 -5.91
CA GLU A 73 10.48 29.98 -4.61
C GLU A 73 10.29 29.01 -3.45
N THR A 74 9.31 28.11 -3.55
CA THR A 74 9.02 27.09 -2.52
C THR A 74 9.89 25.82 -2.62
N GLY A 75 10.81 25.75 -3.58
CA GLY A 75 11.72 24.62 -3.74
C GLY A 75 11.21 23.44 -4.59
N PHE A 76 10.04 23.56 -5.24
CA PHE A 76 9.56 22.57 -6.20
C PHE A 76 10.22 22.77 -7.58
N LYS A 77 10.93 21.75 -8.06
CA LYS A 77 11.65 21.75 -9.34
C LYS A 77 10.87 20.98 -10.42
N LEU A 78 9.59 21.32 -10.60
CA LEU A 78 8.74 20.67 -11.59
C LEU A 78 9.18 21.05 -13.02
N ALA A 79 9.18 20.06 -13.92
CA ALA A 79 9.48 20.30 -15.33
C ALA A 79 8.41 21.21 -15.97
N THR A 80 8.84 22.23 -16.71
CA THR A 80 7.97 23.20 -17.40
C THR A 80 6.89 22.52 -18.25
N GLY A 81 7.26 21.47 -19.00
CA GLY A 81 6.33 20.71 -19.83
C GLY A 81 5.26 19.98 -19.02
N LEU A 82 5.61 19.46 -17.84
CA LEU A 82 4.65 18.81 -16.93
C LEU A 82 3.64 19.83 -16.43
N VAL A 83 4.10 21.00 -15.95
CA VAL A 83 3.20 22.05 -15.46
C VAL A 83 2.23 22.51 -16.55
N ARG A 84 2.70 22.67 -17.80
CA ARG A 84 1.81 23.03 -18.91
C ARG A 84 0.77 21.96 -19.21
N ARG A 85 1.15 20.68 -19.28
CA ARG A 85 0.21 19.57 -19.51
C ARG A 85 -0.80 19.44 -18.37
N ALA A 86 -0.35 19.58 -17.13
CA ALA A 86 -1.19 19.57 -15.95
C ALA A 86 -2.22 20.71 -15.97
N LEU A 87 -1.82 21.94 -16.30
CA LEU A 87 -2.74 23.07 -16.42
C LEU A 87 -3.74 22.92 -17.57
N ASN A 88 -3.32 22.28 -18.66
CA ASN A 88 -4.18 22.01 -19.82
C ASN A 88 -4.95 20.68 -19.71
N SER A 89 -5.00 20.05 -18.54
CA SER A 89 -5.69 18.77 -18.33
C SER A 89 -7.22 18.85 -18.34
N GLY A 90 -7.78 20.06 -18.37
CA GLY A 90 -9.22 20.30 -18.21
C GLY A 90 -9.68 20.45 -16.77
N ILE A 91 -8.83 20.13 -15.78
CA ILE A 91 -9.13 20.34 -14.35
C ILE A 91 -9.10 21.82 -13.97
N PHE A 92 -8.20 22.58 -14.56
CA PHE A 92 -8.07 24.02 -14.31
C PHE A 92 -8.92 24.79 -15.31
N LYS A 93 -9.85 25.61 -14.82
CA LYS A 93 -10.65 26.49 -15.69
C LYS A 93 -9.73 27.51 -16.35
N LEU A 94 -9.72 27.52 -17.67
CA LEU A 94 -8.94 28.45 -18.48
C LEU A 94 -9.76 29.71 -18.78
N ILE A 95 -9.14 30.87 -18.61
CA ILE A 95 -9.71 32.18 -18.93
C ILE A 95 -8.70 32.92 -19.82
N ALA A 96 -9.08 33.20 -21.07
CA ALA A 96 -8.30 34.07 -21.94
C ALA A 96 -8.62 35.53 -21.60
N LEU A 97 -7.62 36.31 -21.20
CA LEU A 97 -7.79 37.74 -21.04
C LEU A 97 -7.72 38.43 -22.39
N MET A 98 -8.78 39.15 -22.75
CA MET A 98 -8.76 40.04 -23.91
C MET A 98 -7.83 41.22 -23.61
N ASN A 99 -6.61 41.13 -24.11
CA ASN A 99 -5.68 42.26 -24.11
C ASN A 99 -6.09 43.22 -25.24
N ARG A 100 -6.27 44.50 -24.92
CA ARG A 100 -6.52 45.55 -25.92
C ARG A 100 -5.30 45.84 -26.81
N ARG A 101 -4.14 45.27 -26.50
CA ARG A 101 -2.88 45.45 -27.24
C ARG A 101 -2.67 44.27 -28.19
N ALA A 102 -2.13 44.54 -29.37
CA ALA A 102 -1.74 43.51 -30.34
C ALA A 102 -0.77 42.50 -29.69
N GLY A 103 -1.15 41.22 -29.67
CA GLY A 103 -0.36 40.14 -29.08
C GLY A 103 -1.21 38.93 -28.69
N ARG A 104 -0.55 37.81 -28.37
CA ARG A 104 -1.24 36.61 -27.87
C ARG A 104 -1.90 36.94 -26.53
N PRO A 105 -3.20 36.65 -26.33
CA PRO A 105 -3.89 36.94 -25.08
C PRO A 105 -3.22 36.22 -23.91
N GLU A 106 -3.13 36.89 -22.77
CA GLU A 106 -2.60 36.27 -21.56
C GLU A 106 -3.61 35.23 -21.05
N ILE A 107 -3.12 34.01 -20.81
CA ILE A 107 -3.95 32.91 -20.32
C ILE A 107 -3.87 32.89 -18.80
N GLN A 108 -5.04 32.99 -18.16
CA GLN A 108 -5.22 32.75 -16.73
C GLN A 108 -5.86 31.39 -16.49
N TYR A 109 -5.50 30.79 -15.38
CA TYR A 109 -6.06 29.55 -14.87
C TYR A 109 -6.69 29.83 -13.51
N VAL A 110 -7.74 29.09 -13.16
CA VAL A 110 -8.41 29.16 -11.86
C VAL A 110 -8.13 27.90 -11.07
N MET A 111 -7.71 28.05 -9.80
CA MET A 111 -7.59 26.91 -8.87
C MET A 111 -8.96 26.27 -8.66
N PRO A 112 -9.15 24.97 -8.94
CA PRO A 112 -10.43 24.30 -8.69
C PRO A 112 -10.69 24.18 -7.19
N ALA A 113 -11.97 24.17 -6.81
CA ALA A 113 -12.40 23.78 -5.47
C ALA A 113 -12.23 22.26 -5.31
N ILE A 114 -11.61 21.82 -4.22
CA ILE A 114 -11.27 20.40 -4.00
C ILE A 114 -12.53 19.57 -3.84
N GLU A 115 -13.57 20.14 -3.23
CA GLU A 115 -14.87 19.51 -3.02
C GLU A 115 -15.55 19.17 -4.35
N VAL A 116 -15.46 20.07 -5.33
CA VAL A 116 -15.98 19.85 -6.68
C VAL A 116 -15.24 18.70 -7.37
N LEU A 117 -13.90 18.66 -7.25
CA LEU A 117 -13.11 17.57 -7.80
C LEU A 117 -13.40 16.23 -7.13
N VAL A 118 -13.59 16.21 -5.82
CA VAL A 118 -13.97 14.99 -5.08
C VAL A 118 -15.35 14.49 -5.53
N GLY A 119 -16.32 15.39 -5.70
CA GLY A 119 -17.64 15.04 -6.24
C GLY A 119 -17.53 14.45 -7.65
N GLN A 120 -16.73 15.07 -8.52
CA GLN A 120 -16.60 14.68 -9.92
C GLN A 120 -15.80 13.38 -10.13
N TYR A 121 -14.67 13.21 -9.42
CA TYR A 121 -13.71 12.14 -9.71
C TYR A 121 -13.64 11.05 -8.64
N ALA A 122 -13.94 11.38 -7.38
CA ALA A 122 -13.81 10.46 -6.25
C ALA A 122 -15.16 9.99 -5.68
N GLN A 123 -16.25 10.13 -6.44
CA GLN A 123 -17.61 9.71 -6.03
C GLN A 123 -18.03 10.34 -4.69
N GLY A 124 -17.60 11.58 -4.41
CA GLY A 124 -17.90 12.26 -3.15
C GLY A 124 -17.13 11.73 -1.94
N LYS A 125 -16.28 10.71 -2.08
CA LYS A 125 -15.54 10.12 -0.96
C LYS A 125 -14.36 11.00 -0.59
N MET A 126 -14.45 11.73 0.52
CA MET A 126 -13.29 12.37 1.15
C MET A 126 -12.61 11.40 2.10
N VAL A 127 -11.43 10.92 1.71
CA VAL A 127 -10.55 10.13 2.57
C VAL A 127 -9.45 11.05 3.11
N ALA A 128 -8.93 10.75 4.30
CA ALA A 128 -7.77 11.46 4.84
C ALA A 128 -6.64 11.57 3.79
N SER A 129 -5.92 12.69 3.81
CA SER A 129 -4.78 12.92 2.93
C SER A 129 -3.50 12.42 3.60
N ASP A 130 -2.73 11.60 2.88
CA ASP A 130 -1.40 11.20 3.35
C ASP A 130 -0.42 12.38 3.20
N GLN A 131 0.46 12.56 4.17
CA GLN A 131 1.52 13.56 4.10
C GLN A 131 2.62 13.08 3.15
N LEU A 132 2.88 13.86 2.10
CA LEU A 132 3.97 13.63 1.17
C LEU A 132 5.12 14.59 1.45
N GLU A 133 6.34 14.13 1.26
CA GLU A 133 7.52 14.97 1.39
C GLU A 133 7.67 15.86 0.15
N THR A 134 8.35 17.01 0.29
CA THR A 134 8.64 17.89 -0.84
C THR A 134 9.47 17.20 -1.92
N ALA A 135 10.27 16.19 -1.55
CA ALA A 135 11.02 15.35 -2.47
C ALA A 135 10.12 14.42 -3.31
N ASP A 136 8.99 13.97 -2.77
CA ASP A 136 8.04 13.12 -3.49
C ASP A 136 7.33 13.91 -4.61
N ILE A 137 7.13 15.21 -4.41
CA ILE A 137 6.38 16.10 -5.33
C ILE A 137 7.33 16.80 -6.32
N GLN A 138 8.35 16.08 -6.80
CA GLN A 138 9.30 16.60 -7.80
C GLN A 138 9.03 16.02 -9.20
N SER A 139 8.48 14.82 -9.27
CA SER A 139 8.13 14.16 -10.53
C SER A 139 6.98 13.18 -10.33
N LEU A 140 6.24 12.85 -11.40
CA LEU A 140 5.13 11.91 -11.31
C LEU A 140 5.57 10.52 -10.81
N ARG A 141 6.81 10.12 -11.10
CA ARG A 141 7.39 8.86 -10.61
C ARG A 141 7.57 8.90 -9.10
N LEU A 142 8.21 9.94 -8.57
CA LEU A 142 8.46 10.11 -7.13
C LEU A 142 7.14 10.27 -6.36
N TYR A 143 6.18 10.97 -6.95
CA TYR A 143 4.87 11.19 -6.36
C TYR A 143 4.10 9.88 -6.16
N ARG A 144 4.08 9.01 -7.19
CA ARG A 144 3.51 7.67 -7.05
C ARG A 144 4.27 6.79 -6.05
N GLN A 145 5.58 6.97 -5.93
CA GLN A 145 6.41 6.26 -4.95
C GLN A 145 6.09 6.69 -3.51
N GLY A 146 5.98 8.01 -3.26
CA GLY A 146 5.54 8.55 -1.97
C GLY A 146 4.14 8.05 -1.60
N LEU A 147 3.18 8.10 -2.53
CA LEU A 147 1.84 7.56 -2.29
C LEU A 147 1.83 6.05 -2.00
N HIS A 148 2.65 5.28 -2.72
CA HIS A 148 2.81 3.84 -2.47
C HIS A 148 3.38 3.58 -1.06
N ARG A 149 4.39 4.36 -0.67
CA ARG A 149 5.01 4.33 0.66
C ARG A 149 3.98 4.60 1.75
N GLU A 150 3.27 5.71 1.66
CA GLU A 150 2.29 6.10 2.69
C GLU A 150 1.10 5.15 2.75
N MET A 151 0.66 4.60 1.62
CA MET A 151 -0.39 3.58 1.61
C MET A 151 -0.01 2.35 2.45
N ILE A 152 1.20 1.82 2.27
CA ILE A 152 1.68 0.64 3.02
C ILE A 152 2.01 0.99 4.48
N ARG A 153 2.53 2.20 4.76
CA ARG A 153 2.74 2.67 6.14
C ARG A 153 1.43 2.74 6.92
N ARG A 154 0.39 3.30 6.31
CA ARG A 154 -0.93 3.47 6.93
C ARG A 154 -1.62 2.13 7.17
N ALA A 155 -1.58 1.24 6.19
CA ALA A 155 -2.25 -0.04 6.24
C ALA A 155 -1.27 -1.13 5.81
N PRO A 156 -0.34 -1.55 6.69
CA PRO A 156 0.47 -2.73 6.42
C PRO A 156 -0.45 -3.94 6.35
N GLY A 157 -0.33 -4.76 5.31
CA GLY A 157 -1.39 -5.71 5.05
C GLY A 157 -1.18 -6.61 3.85
N ILE A 158 -2.22 -7.38 3.56
CA ILE A 158 -2.23 -8.39 2.52
C ILE A 158 -2.87 -7.77 1.28
N TYR A 159 -2.08 -7.60 0.23
CA TYR A 159 -2.54 -6.99 -1.01
C TYR A 159 -2.13 -7.81 -2.20
N SER A 160 -2.99 -7.87 -3.21
CA SER A 160 -2.53 -8.32 -4.51
C SER A 160 -1.70 -7.19 -5.16
N ARG A 161 -0.60 -7.54 -5.83
CA ARG A 161 0.18 -6.55 -6.59
C ARG A 161 -0.65 -5.87 -7.68
N ARG A 162 -1.68 -6.55 -8.21
CA ARG A 162 -2.64 -5.98 -9.15
C ARG A 162 -3.40 -4.82 -8.52
N PHE A 163 -3.91 -5.01 -7.30
CA PHE A 163 -4.64 -3.98 -6.56
C PHE A 163 -3.78 -2.75 -6.31
N LEU A 164 -2.56 -2.93 -5.80
CA LEU A 164 -1.61 -1.83 -5.57
C LEU A 164 -1.29 -1.07 -6.86
N ALA A 165 -1.03 -1.79 -7.95
CA ALA A 165 -0.74 -1.21 -9.25
C ALA A 165 -1.93 -0.41 -9.81
N GLN A 166 -3.14 -0.93 -9.67
CA GLN A 166 -4.37 -0.29 -10.13
C GLN A 166 -4.60 1.04 -9.41
N ARG A 167 -4.43 1.11 -8.09
CA ARG A 167 -4.63 2.36 -7.32
C ARG A 167 -3.76 3.51 -7.80
N LEU A 168 -2.52 3.22 -8.18
CA LEU A 168 -1.54 4.21 -8.62
C LEU A 168 -1.58 4.48 -10.14
N GLY A 169 -2.43 3.77 -10.88
CA GLY A 169 -2.49 3.84 -12.35
C GLY A 169 -1.21 3.37 -13.03
N ILE A 170 -0.58 2.29 -12.53
CA ILE A 170 0.67 1.73 -13.07
C ILE A 170 0.57 0.21 -13.30
N GLY A 171 1.59 -0.38 -13.94
CA GLY A 171 1.70 -1.83 -14.12
C GLY A 171 2.35 -2.55 -12.94
N LYS A 172 2.10 -3.86 -12.80
CA LYS A 172 2.65 -4.70 -11.73
C LYS A 172 4.18 -4.64 -11.63
N ARG A 173 4.88 -4.61 -12.77
CA ARG A 173 6.34 -4.50 -12.83
C ARG A 173 6.83 -3.18 -12.23
N THR A 174 6.11 -2.09 -12.49
CA THR A 174 6.43 -0.77 -11.94
C THR A 174 6.23 -0.73 -10.43
N THR A 175 5.14 -1.32 -9.92
CA THR A 175 4.93 -1.45 -8.47
C THR A 175 6.06 -2.21 -7.80
N HIS A 176 6.57 -3.28 -8.41
CA HIS A 176 7.73 -3.99 -7.87
C HIS A 176 8.99 -3.11 -7.79
N ASN A 177 9.26 -2.33 -8.83
CA ASN A 177 10.38 -1.38 -8.82
C ASN A 177 10.18 -0.28 -7.76
N TYR A 178 8.94 0.09 -7.48
CA TYR A 178 8.62 1.02 -6.42
C TYR A 178 8.86 0.40 -5.06
N ASP A 179 8.40 -0.85 -4.83
CA ASP A 179 8.65 -1.59 -3.60
C ASP A 179 10.14 -1.51 -3.21
N LEU A 180 11.03 -1.85 -4.15
CA LEU A 180 12.48 -1.83 -3.94
C LEU A 180 13.02 -0.43 -3.63
N ARG A 181 12.53 0.61 -4.31
CA ARG A 181 13.07 1.97 -4.19
C ARG A 181 12.64 2.69 -2.93
N VAL A 182 11.46 2.37 -2.40
CA VAL A 182 10.97 2.96 -1.16
C VAL A 182 11.21 2.06 0.06
N GLY A 183 11.88 0.91 -0.09
CA GLY A 183 12.12 0.00 1.03
C GLY A 183 10.88 -0.74 1.51
N ILE A 184 9.91 -1.00 0.62
CA ILE A 184 8.81 -1.92 0.93
C ILE A 184 9.25 -3.34 0.64
N ARG A 185 9.00 -4.23 1.59
CA ARG A 185 9.28 -5.66 1.48
C ARG A 185 7.96 -6.43 1.31
N ALA A 186 7.95 -7.32 0.33
CA ALA A 186 6.83 -8.24 0.09
C ALA A 186 7.16 -9.61 0.70
N ILE A 187 6.41 -10.00 1.73
CA ILE A 187 6.50 -11.29 2.39
C ILE A 187 5.58 -12.25 1.65
N ARG A 188 6.17 -13.32 1.09
CA ARG A 188 5.43 -14.39 0.41
C ARG A 188 4.62 -15.15 1.45
N ARG A 189 3.33 -15.34 1.16
CA ARG A 189 2.42 -16.11 2.02
C ARG A 189 2.01 -17.40 1.34
N LEU A 190 2.02 -18.49 2.10
CA LEU A 190 1.75 -19.84 1.64
C LEU A 190 0.67 -20.48 2.50
N SER A 191 -0.30 -21.14 1.87
CA SER A 191 -1.20 -22.09 2.54
C SER A 191 -0.78 -23.50 2.16
N LYS A 192 -0.65 -24.39 3.15
CA LYS A 192 -0.29 -25.80 2.95
C LYS A 192 -1.45 -26.67 3.42
N GLN A 193 -1.89 -27.59 2.57
CA GLN A 193 -2.93 -28.57 2.89
C GLN A 193 -2.35 -29.97 2.70
N ASN A 194 -2.24 -30.77 3.76
CA ASN A 194 -1.73 -32.14 3.65
C ASN A 194 -2.74 -33.00 2.90
N LEU A 195 -2.35 -33.51 1.73
CA LEU A 195 -3.24 -34.22 0.82
C LEU A 195 -3.77 -35.54 1.39
N ARG A 196 -3.07 -36.14 2.37
CA ARG A 196 -3.52 -37.38 3.02
C ARG A 196 -4.86 -37.23 3.72
N HIS A 197 -5.21 -36.01 4.16
CA HIS A 197 -6.47 -35.75 4.86
C HIS A 197 -7.63 -35.40 3.93
N TYR A 198 -7.41 -35.37 2.61
CA TYR A 198 -8.45 -35.01 1.64
C TYR A 198 -8.77 -36.20 0.73
N PRO A 199 -9.95 -36.85 0.89
CA PRO A 199 -10.35 -37.98 0.04
C PRO A 199 -10.34 -37.63 -1.46
N ASP A 200 -10.70 -36.39 -1.80
CA ASP A 200 -10.77 -35.86 -3.17
C ASP A 200 -9.50 -35.11 -3.61
N TRP A 201 -8.33 -35.41 -3.04
CA TRP A 201 -7.08 -34.68 -3.33
C TRP A 201 -6.74 -34.62 -4.84
N ARG A 202 -7.13 -35.64 -5.63
CA ARG A 202 -6.91 -35.65 -7.09
C ARG A 202 -7.65 -34.50 -7.78
N LYS A 203 -8.92 -34.25 -7.40
CA LYS A 203 -9.71 -33.12 -7.91
C LYS A 203 -9.08 -31.80 -7.49
N LEU A 204 -8.57 -31.71 -6.26
CA LEU A 204 -7.87 -30.52 -5.77
C LEU A 204 -6.65 -30.20 -6.66
N ILE A 205 -5.81 -31.19 -6.97
CA ILE A 205 -4.67 -31.03 -7.89
C ILE A 205 -5.12 -30.61 -9.29
N GLN A 206 -6.15 -31.26 -9.84
CA GLN A 206 -6.67 -30.95 -11.20
C GLN A 206 -7.25 -29.54 -11.30
N SER A 207 -7.92 -29.07 -10.24
CA SER A 207 -8.52 -27.73 -10.16
C SER A 207 -7.51 -26.61 -9.85
N GLY A 208 -6.33 -26.97 -9.34
CA GLY A 208 -5.32 -25.99 -8.96
C GLY A 208 -4.70 -25.27 -10.15
N LYS A 209 -4.33 -24.00 -9.94
CA LYS A 209 -3.81 -23.13 -10.98
C LYS A 209 -2.29 -23.16 -11.02
N ARG A 210 -1.72 -23.59 -12.14
CA ARG A 210 -0.26 -23.58 -12.36
C ARG A 210 0.32 -22.19 -12.08
N GLY A 211 1.44 -22.14 -11.36
CA GLY A 211 2.12 -20.91 -10.95
C GLY A 211 1.58 -20.28 -9.66
N LEU A 212 0.36 -20.62 -9.23
CA LEU A 212 -0.15 -20.29 -7.89
C LEU A 212 -0.17 -21.51 -6.96
N ASN A 213 -0.26 -22.71 -7.54
CA ASN A 213 -0.33 -23.97 -6.81
C ASN A 213 0.80 -24.91 -7.25
N TRP A 214 1.34 -25.66 -6.29
CA TRP A 214 2.36 -26.70 -6.50
C TRP A 214 2.28 -27.76 -5.38
N LEU A 215 3.07 -28.82 -5.51
CA LEU A 215 3.18 -29.85 -4.49
C LEU A 215 4.45 -29.60 -3.66
N LEU A 216 4.34 -29.67 -2.34
CA LEU A 216 5.49 -29.73 -1.44
C LEU A 216 5.56 -31.15 -0.88
N ILE A 217 6.61 -31.88 -1.24
CA ILE A 217 6.90 -33.21 -0.71
C ILE A 217 7.92 -33.02 0.39
N GLN A 218 7.61 -33.45 1.61
CA GLN A 218 8.44 -33.29 2.79
C GLN A 218 8.66 -34.65 3.45
N TRP A 219 9.92 -35.02 3.66
CA TRP A 219 10.31 -36.22 4.39
C TRP A 219 10.41 -35.93 5.88
N ASP A 220 10.26 -36.97 6.70
CA ASP A 220 10.37 -36.84 8.16
C ASP A 220 11.78 -36.42 8.62
N ASP A 221 12.80 -36.67 7.79
CA ASP A 221 14.18 -36.19 8.00
C ASP A 221 14.38 -34.69 7.70
N GLY A 222 13.31 -33.98 7.34
CA GLY A 222 13.32 -32.54 7.07
C GLY A 222 13.69 -32.16 5.64
N ARG A 223 14.11 -33.11 4.79
CA ARG A 223 14.29 -32.84 3.35
C ARG A 223 12.95 -32.45 2.74
N TYR A 224 13.00 -31.62 1.70
CA TYR A 224 11.79 -31.26 0.96
C TYR A 224 12.05 -31.05 -0.53
N PHE A 225 11.00 -31.15 -1.33
CA PHE A 225 11.01 -30.97 -2.77
C PHE A 225 9.72 -30.26 -3.22
N ASP A 226 9.88 -29.15 -3.95
CA ASP A 226 8.78 -28.45 -4.61
C ASP A 226 8.54 -29.07 -5.99
N GLY A 227 7.49 -29.89 -6.10
CA GLY A 227 7.09 -30.59 -7.31
C GLY A 227 6.02 -29.86 -8.13
N PRO A 228 5.96 -30.08 -9.46
CA PRO A 228 4.90 -29.50 -10.27
C PRO A 228 3.54 -30.11 -9.90
N LEU A 229 2.48 -29.35 -10.13
CA LEU A 229 1.11 -29.75 -9.81
C LEU A 229 0.61 -30.86 -10.75
N ARG A 230 0.96 -32.11 -10.45
CA ARG A 230 0.60 -33.31 -11.23
C ARG A 230 0.16 -34.45 -10.31
N ALA A 231 -0.99 -35.07 -10.62
CA ALA A 231 -1.56 -36.13 -9.78
C ALA A 231 -0.64 -37.36 -9.66
N GLY A 232 -0.04 -37.81 -10.77
CA GLY A 232 0.88 -38.95 -10.74
C GLY A 232 2.12 -38.72 -9.87
N ILE A 233 2.58 -37.47 -9.72
CA ILE A 233 3.66 -37.17 -8.77
C ILE A 233 3.16 -37.34 -7.34
N ALA A 234 1.99 -36.77 -7.01
CA ALA A 234 1.40 -36.94 -5.69
C ALA A 234 1.15 -38.43 -5.37
N ASP A 235 0.57 -39.21 -6.29
CA ASP A 235 0.36 -40.66 -6.13
C ASP A 235 1.66 -41.39 -5.77
N ASN A 236 2.77 -41.08 -6.46
CA ASN A 236 4.07 -41.72 -6.25
C ASN A 236 4.67 -41.48 -4.85
N PHE A 237 4.29 -40.39 -4.17
CA PHE A 237 4.85 -40.01 -2.87
C PHE A 237 3.86 -40.15 -1.71
N MET A 238 2.56 -40.04 -1.96
CA MET A 238 1.53 -39.97 -0.91
C MET A 238 1.50 -41.21 -0.01
N TRP A 239 1.80 -42.38 -0.57
CA TRP A 239 1.75 -43.67 0.12
C TRP A 239 3.10 -44.14 0.64
N LYS A 240 4.18 -43.37 0.43
CA LYS A 240 5.50 -43.70 0.97
C LYS A 240 5.53 -43.41 2.47
N GLU A 241 6.06 -44.36 3.23
CA GLU A 241 6.30 -44.18 4.66
C GLU A 241 7.27 -43.02 4.90
N GLY A 242 6.98 -42.23 5.94
CA GLY A 242 7.77 -41.05 6.30
C GLY A 242 7.78 -39.90 5.28
N VAL A 243 6.80 -39.84 4.38
CA VAL A 243 6.65 -38.76 3.39
C VAL A 243 5.30 -38.07 3.54
N ASN A 244 5.31 -36.76 3.72
CA ASN A 244 4.12 -35.91 3.70
C ASN A 244 4.02 -35.15 2.37
N VAL A 245 2.84 -35.17 1.75
CA VAL A 245 2.59 -34.47 0.49
C VAL A 245 1.57 -33.36 0.72
N TYR A 246 1.98 -32.11 0.52
CA TYR A 246 1.15 -30.94 0.71
C TYR A 246 0.77 -30.34 -0.64
N PHE A 247 -0.50 -29.96 -0.78
CA PHE A 247 -0.93 -29.01 -1.80
C PHE A 247 -0.67 -27.60 -1.28
N VAL A 248 0.22 -26.88 -1.96
CA VAL A 248 0.60 -25.54 -1.57
C VAL A 248 -0.08 -24.52 -2.46
N THR A 249 -0.65 -23.49 -1.84
CA THR A 249 -1.26 -22.33 -2.52
C THR A 249 -0.49 -21.07 -2.15
N GLN A 250 -0.02 -20.33 -3.15
CA GLN A 250 0.48 -18.98 -2.95
C GLN A 250 -0.69 -18.03 -2.68
N LEU A 251 -0.72 -17.46 -1.49
CA LEU A 251 -1.65 -16.42 -1.11
C LEU A 251 -1.14 -15.04 -1.55
N CYS A 252 -1.96 -14.01 -1.40
CA CYS A 252 -1.51 -12.64 -1.60
C CYS A 252 -0.37 -12.31 -0.63
N ASN A 253 0.64 -11.60 -1.13
CA ASN A 253 1.79 -11.21 -0.31
C ASN A 253 1.35 -10.21 0.78
N ARG A 254 2.01 -10.28 1.92
CA ARG A 254 1.96 -9.22 2.93
C ARG A 254 3.02 -8.17 2.61
N TYR A 255 2.66 -6.91 2.71
CA TYR A 255 3.54 -5.78 2.42
C TYR A 255 3.84 -5.02 3.71
N VAL A 256 5.12 -4.72 3.92
CA VAL A 256 5.63 -4.03 5.10
C VAL A 256 6.61 -2.95 4.64
N TYR A 257 6.52 -1.77 5.22
CA TYR A 257 7.48 -0.69 5.01
C TYR A 257 8.67 -0.89 5.96
N ALA A 258 9.87 -1.12 5.42
CA ALA A 258 11.09 -1.39 6.17
C ALA A 258 12.30 -0.77 5.45
N PRO A 259 12.48 0.56 5.54
CA PRO A 259 13.48 1.30 4.76
C PRO A 259 14.93 1.03 5.18
N ASP A 260 15.16 0.75 6.47
CA ASP A 260 16.51 0.69 7.05
C ASP A 260 17.07 -0.73 7.13
N ASP A 261 16.48 -1.68 6.41
CA ASP A 261 16.80 -3.11 6.53
C ASP A 261 16.80 -3.59 7.99
N ASN A 262 15.95 -3.02 8.85
CA ASN A 262 15.76 -3.52 10.20
C ASN A 262 15.02 -4.86 10.13
N TRP A 263 15.81 -5.93 10.00
CA TRP A 263 15.35 -7.30 9.81
C TRP A 263 14.51 -7.81 10.98
N ALA A 264 14.59 -7.19 12.17
CA ALA A 264 13.87 -7.65 13.35
C ALA A 264 12.35 -7.71 13.12
N ASP A 265 11.76 -6.63 12.59
CA ASP A 265 10.32 -6.57 12.32
C ASP A 265 9.91 -7.51 11.17
N PHE A 266 10.77 -7.62 10.15
CA PHE A 266 10.55 -8.54 9.04
C PHE A 266 10.59 -10.01 9.48
N LEU A 267 11.58 -10.38 10.31
CA LEU A 267 11.74 -11.73 10.83
C LEU A 267 10.60 -12.06 11.80
N PHE A 268 10.23 -11.13 12.69
CA PHE A 268 9.09 -11.29 13.58
C PHE A 268 7.81 -11.59 12.77
N LEU A 269 7.49 -10.75 11.79
CA LEU A 269 6.32 -10.93 10.92
C LEU A 269 6.40 -12.17 10.03
N ARG A 270 7.61 -12.64 9.69
CA ARG A 270 7.82 -13.86 8.91
C ARG A 270 7.63 -15.12 9.76
N HIS A 271 7.99 -15.10 11.04
CA HIS A 271 7.95 -16.26 11.93
C HIS A 271 6.60 -16.46 12.63
N THR A 272 5.86 -15.39 12.90
CA THR A 272 4.48 -15.52 13.38
C THR A 272 3.56 -15.83 12.21
N ASP A 273 3.01 -17.05 12.17
CA ASP A 273 1.98 -17.48 11.20
C ASP A 273 0.72 -16.59 11.27
N ASP A 274 0.79 -15.50 10.51
CA ASP A 274 -0.16 -14.86 9.59
C ASP A 274 -1.65 -14.66 9.90
N GLU A 275 -2.34 -15.47 10.70
CA GLU A 275 -3.77 -15.22 11.02
C GLU A 275 -3.97 -14.52 12.37
N ARG A 276 -3.25 -14.95 13.41
CA ARG A 276 -3.40 -14.38 14.75
C ARG A 276 -2.85 -12.95 14.83
N ALA A 277 -1.67 -12.70 14.27
CA ALA A 277 -1.06 -11.36 14.30
C ALA A 277 -1.88 -10.30 13.53
N PHE A 278 -2.57 -10.67 12.45
CA PHE A 278 -3.47 -9.74 11.73
C PHE A 278 -4.79 -9.53 12.49
N ALA A 279 -5.35 -10.57 13.10
CA ALA A 279 -6.56 -10.44 13.92
C ALA A 279 -6.36 -9.50 15.13
N HIS A 280 -5.11 -9.34 15.60
CA HIS A 280 -4.73 -8.46 16.69
C HIS A 280 -4.19 -7.08 16.26
N SER A 281 -3.89 -6.86 14.98
CA SER A 281 -3.46 -5.52 14.52
C SER A 281 -4.65 -4.57 14.49
N TYR A 282 -4.56 -3.49 15.27
CA TYR A 282 -5.57 -2.45 15.40
C TYR A 282 -5.86 -1.83 14.02
N ASP A 283 -7.12 -1.87 13.57
CA ASP A 283 -7.57 -1.19 12.35
C ASP A 283 -8.01 0.23 12.71
N PRO A 284 -7.20 1.26 12.41
CA PRO A 284 -7.48 2.63 12.84
C PRO A 284 -8.69 3.28 12.15
N TYR A 285 -9.32 2.62 11.17
CA TYR A 285 -10.46 3.15 10.44
C TYR A 285 -11.78 2.41 10.71
N GLY A 286 -11.78 1.44 11.63
CA GLY A 286 -13.00 0.72 11.98
C GLY A 286 -13.60 -0.06 10.81
N PHE A 287 -12.81 -0.42 9.79
CA PHE A 287 -13.19 -1.44 8.80
C PHE A 287 -13.12 -2.85 9.43
N HIS A 288 -13.62 -3.02 10.65
CA HIS A 288 -13.71 -4.35 11.22
C HIS A 288 -14.72 -5.21 10.46
N LYS A 289 -14.19 -6.32 9.95
CA LYS A 289 -14.82 -7.66 9.89
C LYS A 289 -16.01 -7.88 8.97
N ASN A 290 -16.46 -6.88 8.22
CA ASN A 290 -17.12 -7.20 6.97
C ASN A 290 -16.04 -7.66 6.03
N ARG A 291 -15.87 -8.99 5.92
CA ARG A 291 -15.11 -9.64 4.86
C ARG A 291 -15.32 -8.80 3.60
N MET A 292 -14.28 -8.09 3.13
CA MET A 292 -14.27 -7.77 1.71
C MET A 292 -14.55 -9.11 1.04
N PRO A 293 -15.57 -9.23 0.17
CA PRO A 293 -15.84 -10.50 -0.48
C PRO A 293 -14.52 -10.91 -1.14
N THR A 294 -13.87 -11.89 -0.52
CA THR A 294 -12.94 -12.75 -1.20
C THR A 294 -13.74 -13.24 -2.39
N ASP A 295 -13.28 -12.88 -3.57
CA ASP A 295 -13.70 -13.48 -4.84
C ASP A 295 -14.10 -14.95 -4.59
N PRO A 296 -15.36 -15.36 -4.86
CA PRO A 296 -16.01 -16.49 -4.18
C PRO A 296 -15.56 -17.84 -4.71
N VAL A 297 -14.29 -18.17 -4.50
CA VAL A 297 -13.80 -19.54 -4.56
C VAL A 297 -13.25 -19.86 -3.17
N SER A 298 -14.02 -20.68 -2.43
CA SER A 298 -13.70 -21.27 -1.11
C SER A 298 -14.30 -20.53 0.10
N ALA A 299 -15.57 -20.82 0.38
CA ALA A 299 -16.15 -20.63 1.71
C ALA A 299 -16.68 -21.97 2.21
N THR A 300 -16.03 -22.59 3.19
CA THR A 300 -16.73 -23.39 4.21
C THR A 300 -15.85 -23.59 5.45
N LEU A 301 -16.37 -23.12 6.60
CA LEU A 301 -16.35 -23.70 7.94
C LEU A 301 -16.42 -22.57 8.98
N MET A 302 -17.55 -22.50 9.68
CA MET A 302 -17.73 -21.68 10.87
C MET A 302 -17.38 -22.53 12.10
N VAL A 303 -16.53 -22.01 12.97
CA VAL A 303 -16.28 -22.57 14.32
C VAL A 303 -16.85 -21.59 15.34
N ASP A 304 -17.46 -22.16 16.38
CA ASP A 304 -18.19 -21.48 17.45
C ASP A 304 -17.30 -20.52 18.26
N ARG A 305 -17.86 -19.36 18.62
CA ARG A 305 -17.15 -18.22 19.24
C ARG A 305 -16.99 -18.31 20.76
N LYS A 306 -17.51 -19.34 21.43
CA LYS A 306 -17.67 -19.35 22.89
C LYS A 306 -16.57 -20.02 23.72
N ALA A 307 -15.47 -20.50 23.13
CA ALA A 307 -14.44 -21.23 23.89
C ALA A 307 -13.04 -20.59 23.82
N TYR A 308 -12.85 -19.40 24.41
CA TYR A 308 -11.52 -18.98 24.86
C TYR A 308 -11.56 -17.78 25.83
N LYS A 309 -10.96 -17.94 27.01
CA LYS A 309 -10.56 -16.82 27.89
C LYS A 309 -9.03 -16.74 27.86
N PRO A 310 -8.42 -15.59 27.55
CA PRO A 310 -6.96 -15.48 27.57
C PRO A 310 -6.45 -15.33 29.02
N THR A 311 -5.53 -16.20 29.42
CA THR A 311 -4.60 -15.97 30.52
C THR A 311 -3.41 -15.19 29.96
N SER A 312 -3.06 -14.07 30.61
CA SER A 312 -1.83 -13.33 30.34
C SER A 312 -0.66 -14.06 30.99
N ASP A 313 0.11 -14.81 30.23
CA ASP A 313 1.37 -15.39 30.73
C ASP A 313 2.53 -14.38 30.50
N PRO A 314 3.36 -14.13 31.52
CA PRO A 314 4.60 -13.37 31.37
C PRO A 314 5.67 -14.19 30.63
N ILE A 315 6.72 -13.49 30.19
CA ILE A 315 7.87 -14.01 29.44
C ILE A 315 8.41 -15.29 30.11
N PRO A 316 8.59 -16.40 29.38
CA PRO A 316 9.06 -17.63 30.01
C PRO A 316 10.51 -17.54 30.50
N ASP A 317 10.73 -17.95 31.75
CA ASP A 317 12.02 -17.94 32.47
C ASP A 317 13.11 -18.87 31.87
N TRP A 318 12.81 -19.60 30.79
CA TRP A 318 13.75 -20.52 30.16
C TRP A 318 14.61 -19.89 29.06
N LEU A 319 14.44 -18.60 28.75
CA LEU A 319 15.31 -17.91 27.79
C LEU A 319 16.69 -17.61 28.41
N PRO A 320 17.80 -18.12 27.86
CA PRO A 320 19.13 -17.84 28.40
C PRO A 320 19.48 -16.34 28.32
N PRO A 321 20.09 -15.74 29.36
CA PRO A 321 20.42 -14.31 29.39
C PRO A 321 21.29 -13.85 28.20
N GLU A 322 22.08 -14.77 27.63
CA GLU A 322 22.95 -14.53 26.48
C GLU A 322 22.18 -14.23 25.18
N MET A 323 20.95 -14.73 25.04
CA MET A 323 20.08 -14.44 23.90
C MET A 323 19.37 -13.08 24.02
N ALA A 324 19.20 -12.57 25.24
CA ALA A 324 18.73 -11.21 25.46
C ALA A 324 19.82 -10.16 25.16
N ALA A 325 21.10 -10.52 25.28
CA ALA A 325 22.25 -9.63 25.12
C ALA A 325 22.88 -9.58 23.71
N ARG A 326 22.60 -10.56 22.82
CA ARG A 326 23.08 -10.53 21.41
C ARG A 326 22.18 -9.66 20.51
N ARG A 327 22.07 -8.38 20.85
CA ARG A 327 21.62 -7.30 19.95
C ARG A 327 22.78 -6.35 19.65
N ILE A 328 23.92 -6.88 19.19
CA ILE A 328 24.96 -6.07 18.53
C ILE A 328 25.44 -6.84 17.29
N SER A 329 24.94 -6.38 16.14
CA SER A 329 25.59 -6.30 14.82
C SER A 329 26.79 -7.22 14.53
N THR A 330 26.58 -8.22 13.68
CA THR A 330 27.41 -8.46 12.48
C THR A 330 26.56 -9.11 11.38
N ASN A 331 26.59 -8.51 10.19
CA ASN A 331 25.95 -9.02 8.97
C ASN A 331 26.66 -10.32 8.54
N PRO A 332 25.99 -11.49 8.49
CA PRO A 332 26.62 -12.76 8.16
C PRO A 332 27.02 -12.91 6.68
N PHE A 333 26.84 -11.86 5.86
CA PHE A 333 27.17 -11.85 4.43
C PHE A 333 28.24 -10.82 4.02
N ALA A 334 28.93 -10.18 4.97
CA ALA A 334 30.08 -9.34 4.64
C ALA A 334 31.31 -10.22 4.35
N ALA A 335 31.87 -10.12 3.14
CA ALA A 335 33.12 -10.80 2.80
C ALA A 335 34.28 -10.26 3.68
N PRO A 336 35.21 -11.12 4.13
CA PRO A 336 36.37 -10.68 4.90
C PRO A 336 37.26 -9.76 4.04
N ARG A 337 37.75 -8.67 4.64
CA ARG A 337 38.85 -7.85 4.10
C ARG A 337 40.17 -8.35 4.62
#